data_AF-A0A6M0J7I2-F1
#
_entry.id   AF-A0A6M0J7I2-F1
#
_cell.length_a   1.000
_cell.length_b   1.000
_cell.length_c   1.000
_cell.angle_alpha   90.00
_cell.angle_beta   90.00
_cell.angle_gamma   90.00
#
_symmetry.space_group_name_H-M   'P 1'
#
loop_
_entity.id
_entity.type
_entity.pdbx_description
1 polymer ?
#
loop_
_entity_poly.entity_id
_entity_poly.type
_entity_poly.pdbx_seq_one_letter_code
_entity_poly.pdbx_strand_id
1 'polypeptide(L)'
;MKFLKTSLVIVSSLGLIFLGACSGGNQATNSESASKTATTETAAQTEPVAKTGEAHNENEGHAHDEKDGHSNSGEHKGQVIESGKYHLEFKPDIKQDSTHLNISLHGEQDKAITDAKLTAQVQLPDGSNKTLQVPYNTEEKQYTAKLPATATGEYKIVIQTDVKGKKFNGRFTFKR
;
A
#
# COMPACT_ATOMS: atom_id res chain seq x y z
N MET A 1 -35.92 -17.56 -42.61
CA MET A 1 -35.81 -16.11 -42.89
C MET A 1 -37.14 -15.45 -42.60
N LYS A 2 -37.20 -14.47 -41.70
CA LYS A 2 -38.28 -13.49 -41.57
C LYS A 2 -37.74 -12.32 -40.74
N PHE A 3 -37.32 -11.28 -41.43
CA PHE A 3 -36.79 -10.03 -40.87
C PHE A 3 -37.97 -9.10 -40.57
N LEU A 4 -38.04 -8.58 -39.35
CA LEU A 4 -39.03 -7.56 -38.99
C LEU A 4 -38.30 -6.34 -38.40
N LYS A 5 -38.16 -5.35 -39.28
CA LYS A 5 -38.49 -3.93 -39.09
C LYS A 5 -37.84 -3.20 -37.91
N THR A 6 -36.79 -2.47 -38.26
CA THR A 6 -36.20 -1.32 -37.57
C THR A 6 -37.24 -0.29 -37.11
N SER A 7 -37.05 0.26 -35.91
CA SER A 7 -37.57 1.59 -35.53
C SER A 7 -36.44 2.34 -34.83
N LEU A 8 -35.90 3.32 -35.54
CA LEU A 8 -34.87 4.24 -35.08
C LEU A 8 -35.59 5.43 -34.42
N VAL A 9 -35.44 5.59 -33.11
CA VAL A 9 -35.93 6.77 -32.39
C VAL A 9 -34.73 7.68 -32.12
N ILE A 10 -34.58 8.72 -32.94
CA ILE A 10 -33.67 9.83 -32.69
C ILE A 10 -34.42 10.83 -31.81
N VAL A 11 -34.07 10.90 -30.53
CA VAL A 11 -34.44 12.03 -29.67
C VAL A 11 -33.22 12.93 -29.56
N SER A 12 -33.22 13.95 -30.40
CA SER A 12 -32.31 15.09 -30.33
C SER A 12 -32.81 16.07 -29.26
N SER A 13 -32.21 16.06 -28.08
CA SER A 13 -32.38 17.15 -27.11
C SER A 13 -31.16 18.07 -27.17
N LEU A 14 -31.32 19.20 -27.85
CA LEU A 14 -30.47 20.38 -27.66
C LEU A 14 -30.86 21.04 -26.34
N GLY A 15 -29.90 21.17 -25.42
CA GLY A 15 -30.14 21.71 -24.08
C GLY A 15 -28.89 22.29 -23.43
N LEU A 16 -28.57 23.52 -23.85
CA LEU A 16 -27.95 24.64 -23.13
C LEU A 16 -26.68 24.39 -22.30
N ILE A 17 -25.58 24.91 -22.85
CA ILE A 17 -24.34 25.23 -22.17
C ILE A 17 -24.62 26.33 -21.13
N PHE A 18 -24.54 26.01 -19.84
CA PHE A 18 -24.40 27.02 -18.79
C PHE A 18 -22.92 27.21 -18.47
N LEU A 19 -22.33 28.29 -18.99
CA LEU A 19 -21.05 28.84 -18.51
C LEU A 19 -21.32 29.54 -17.18
N GLY A 20 -21.13 28.82 -16.08
CA GLY A 20 -21.02 29.40 -14.74
C GLY A 20 -19.60 29.89 -14.50
N ALA A 21 -19.30 31.13 -14.87
CA ALA A 21 -18.12 31.86 -14.40
C ALA A 21 -18.42 32.40 -12.99
N CYS A 22 -18.06 31.66 -11.94
CA CYS A 22 -17.94 32.24 -10.60
C CYS A 22 -16.49 32.65 -10.37
N SER A 23 -16.32 33.96 -10.44
CA SER A 23 -15.26 34.77 -9.87
C SER A 23 -14.76 34.23 -8.53
N GLY A 24 -13.43 34.23 -8.37
CA GLY A 24 -12.78 33.98 -7.09
C GLY A 24 -13.21 35.02 -6.05
N GLY A 25 -13.80 34.53 -4.98
CA GLY A 25 -13.96 35.25 -3.72
C GLY A 25 -13.40 34.38 -2.61
N ASN A 26 -12.33 34.86 -1.96
CA ASN A 26 -11.87 34.32 -0.69
C ASN A 26 -13.04 34.31 0.30
N GLN A 27 -13.41 33.14 0.79
CA GLN A 27 -14.06 33.03 2.09
C GLN A 27 -13.25 32.08 2.97
N ALA A 28 -12.44 32.69 3.82
CA ALA A 28 -12.08 32.11 5.09
C ALA A 28 -13.34 31.99 5.94
N THR A 29 -13.66 30.79 6.38
CA THR A 29 -14.57 30.55 7.51
C THR A 29 -13.86 29.62 8.48
N ASN A 30 -13.10 30.22 9.39
CA ASN A 30 -12.79 29.59 10.67
C ASN A 30 -14.12 29.43 11.40
N SER A 31 -14.56 28.19 11.59
CA SER A 31 -15.50 27.86 12.66
C SER A 31 -14.70 27.26 13.81
N GLU A 32 -14.28 28.12 14.73
CA GLU A 32 -13.99 27.72 16.09
C GLU A 32 -15.31 27.29 16.74
N SER A 33 -15.44 26.00 17.03
CA SER A 33 -16.35 25.54 18.07
C SER A 33 -15.52 25.33 19.32
N ALA A 34 -15.64 26.28 20.24
CA ALA A 34 -15.12 26.14 21.59
C ALA A 34 -15.93 25.08 22.34
N SER A 35 -15.26 24.06 22.88
CA SER A 35 -15.73 23.38 24.06
C SER A 35 -14.58 23.14 25.03
N LYS A 36 -14.89 23.38 26.29
CA LYS A 36 -13.99 23.67 27.40
C LYS A 36 -13.24 22.45 27.91
N THR A 37 -12.00 22.73 28.32
CA THR A 37 -11.27 22.27 29.51
C THR A 37 -11.97 21.27 30.43
N ALA A 38 -11.28 20.15 30.71
CA ALA A 38 -11.22 19.56 32.04
C ALA A 38 -9.80 19.04 32.30
N THR A 39 -9.09 19.77 33.15
CA THR A 39 -7.81 19.41 33.76
C THR A 39 -8.09 18.44 34.91
N THR A 40 -7.33 17.36 35.03
CA THR A 40 -7.11 16.73 36.34
C THR A 40 -5.68 16.20 36.39
N GLU A 41 -4.89 16.87 37.22
CA GLU A 41 -3.56 16.46 37.66
C GLU A 41 -3.71 15.30 38.64
N THR A 42 -2.91 14.25 38.48
CA THR A 42 -2.46 13.44 39.61
C THR A 42 -0.99 13.07 39.36
N ALA A 43 -0.13 13.66 40.17
CA ALA A 43 1.28 13.35 40.27
C ALA A 43 1.49 12.11 41.16
N ALA A 44 2.46 11.27 40.79
CA ALA A 44 3.20 10.45 41.74
C ALA A 44 4.62 10.16 41.17
N GLN A 45 5.64 10.73 41.82
CA GLN A 45 6.98 10.14 41.94
C GLN A 45 6.85 8.74 42.60
N THR A 46 7.72 7.75 42.45
CA THR A 46 9.18 7.78 42.67
C THR A 46 9.79 6.42 42.25
N GLU A 47 11.00 6.50 41.71
CA GLU A 47 12.15 5.59 41.85
C GLU A 47 12.32 4.22 41.15
N PRO A 48 13.58 3.88 40.76
CA PRO A 48 13.95 2.70 40.01
C PRO A 48 14.37 1.54 40.94
N VAL A 49 13.80 0.36 40.74
CA VAL A 49 14.31 -0.87 41.37
C VAL A 49 15.15 -1.63 40.36
N ALA A 50 16.46 -1.60 40.59
CA ALA A 50 17.39 -2.57 40.06
C ALA A 50 17.06 -3.97 40.61
N LYS A 51 17.04 -4.98 39.73
CA LYS A 51 17.39 -6.35 40.10
C LYS A 51 18.49 -6.85 39.18
N THR A 52 19.69 -6.85 39.73
CA THR A 52 20.80 -7.75 39.44
C THR A 52 20.35 -9.20 39.63
N GLY A 53 20.85 -10.12 38.80
CA GLY A 53 21.06 -11.51 39.19
C GLY A 53 20.71 -12.56 38.14
N GLU A 54 21.77 -13.11 37.52
CA GLU A 54 22.01 -14.42 36.85
C GLU A 54 20.82 -15.29 36.35
N ALA A 55 20.93 -16.00 35.22
CA ALA A 55 22.05 -16.85 34.83
C ALA A 55 22.22 -17.03 33.31
N HIS A 56 23.48 -17.10 32.92
CA HIS A 56 23.95 -17.65 31.66
C HIS A 56 23.44 -19.08 31.46
N ASN A 57 23.03 -19.41 30.23
CA ASN A 57 23.21 -20.76 29.73
C ASN A 57 24.12 -20.67 28.51
N GLU A 58 25.39 -20.91 28.79
CA GLU A 58 26.45 -21.16 27.85
C GLU A 58 26.36 -22.62 27.42
N ASN A 59 25.95 -22.87 26.17
CA ASN A 59 26.46 -24.02 25.44
C ASN A 59 26.40 -23.77 23.92
N GLU A 60 27.58 -23.50 23.38
CA GLU A 60 28.16 -24.02 22.13
C GLU A 60 27.18 -24.66 21.13
N GLY A 61 27.15 -24.32 19.85
CA GLY A 61 28.02 -23.46 19.06
C GLY A 61 27.76 -23.77 17.59
N HIS A 62 27.92 -22.81 16.70
CA HIS A 62 28.32 -23.06 15.32
C HIS A 62 28.97 -21.79 14.78
N ALA A 63 30.28 -21.91 14.55
CA ALA A 63 31.07 -20.98 13.77
C ALA A 63 30.43 -20.78 12.40
N HIS A 64 30.31 -19.54 11.94
CA HIS A 64 30.45 -19.23 10.53
C HIS A 64 31.10 -17.85 10.36
N ASP A 65 32.28 -17.94 9.76
CA ASP A 65 33.13 -16.93 9.15
C ASP A 65 32.65 -15.48 9.11
N GLU A 66 33.55 -14.62 9.55
CA GLU A 66 33.65 -13.25 9.07
C GLU A 66 33.75 -13.23 7.55
N LYS A 67 32.71 -12.69 6.90
CA LYS A 67 32.89 -11.95 5.66
C LYS A 67 32.15 -10.64 5.75
N ASP A 68 32.95 -9.61 6.01
CA ASP A 68 32.62 -8.22 5.73
C ASP A 68 32.04 -8.07 4.34
N GLY A 69 30.78 -7.66 4.31
CA GLY A 69 30.05 -7.28 3.12
C GLY A 69 28.84 -6.48 3.54
N HIS A 70 29.06 -5.25 4.01
CA HIS A 70 28.02 -4.29 4.33
C HIS A 70 27.10 -4.06 3.13
N SER A 71 26.04 -4.87 3.01
CA SER A 71 24.88 -4.55 2.20
C SER A 71 23.84 -3.96 3.14
N ASN A 72 23.60 -2.68 2.96
CA ASN A 72 22.62 -1.87 3.70
C ASN A 72 21.18 -2.23 3.28
N SER A 73 20.86 -3.53 3.15
CA SER A 73 19.51 -3.98 2.84
C SER A 73 18.77 -4.15 4.16
N GLY A 74 18.28 -3.04 4.71
CA GLY A 74 17.31 -3.10 5.80
C GLY A 74 16.17 -4.03 5.37
N GLU A 75 16.01 -5.15 6.07
CA GLU A 75 14.92 -6.09 5.83
C GLU A 75 13.60 -5.34 6.00
N HIS A 76 13.02 -4.88 4.89
CA HIS A 76 11.74 -4.20 4.92
C HIS A 76 10.69 -5.23 5.32
N LYS A 77 10.32 -5.23 6.61
CA LYS A 77 9.16 -5.98 7.10
C LYS A 77 7.96 -5.65 6.21
N GLY A 78 7.26 -6.69 5.77
CA GLY A 78 6.12 -6.53 4.88
C GLY A 78 5.05 -5.65 5.50
N GLN A 79 4.40 -4.86 4.66
CA GLN A 79 3.22 -4.10 5.03
C GLN A 79 1.99 -4.93 4.71
N VAL A 80 1.13 -5.14 5.69
CA VAL A 80 -0.08 -5.95 5.54
C VAL A 80 -1.29 -5.03 5.56
N ILE A 81 -2.27 -5.35 4.72
CA ILE A 81 -3.63 -4.87 4.88
C ILE A 81 -4.60 -6.05 4.86
N GLU A 82 -5.74 -5.84 5.51
CA GLU A 82 -6.85 -6.77 5.49
C GLU A 82 -8.07 -6.11 4.82
N SER A 83 -8.75 -6.86 3.96
CA SER A 83 -9.98 -6.43 3.30
C SER A 83 -11.00 -7.55 3.35
N GLY A 84 -11.82 -7.54 4.41
CA GLY A 84 -12.72 -8.65 4.70
C GLY A 84 -11.91 -9.92 4.97
N LYS A 85 -12.05 -10.92 4.12
CA LYS A 85 -11.32 -12.19 4.24
C LYS A 85 -9.98 -12.25 3.50
N TYR A 86 -9.59 -11.16 2.85
CA TYR A 86 -8.37 -11.10 2.07
C TYR A 86 -7.25 -10.45 2.88
N HIS A 87 -6.08 -11.09 2.86
CA HIS A 87 -4.85 -10.59 3.43
C HIS A 87 -3.91 -10.27 2.27
N LEU A 88 -3.50 -9.01 2.15
CA LEU A 88 -2.59 -8.55 1.10
C LEU A 88 -1.34 -7.99 1.76
N GLU A 89 -0.21 -8.66 1.54
CA GLU A 89 1.10 -8.21 2.04
C GLU A 89 1.92 -7.65 0.89
N PHE A 90 2.57 -6.52 1.12
CA PHE A 90 3.49 -5.86 0.20
C PHE A 90 4.89 -5.78 0.81
N LYS A 91 5.89 -6.29 0.08
CA LYS A 91 7.31 -6.30 0.45
C LYS A 91 8.14 -5.71 -0.70
N PRO A 92 8.54 -4.43 -0.65
CA PRO A 92 9.44 -3.88 -1.66
C PRO A 92 10.85 -4.46 -1.48
N ASP A 93 11.46 -4.88 -2.57
CA ASP A 93 12.88 -5.26 -2.62
C ASP A 93 13.64 -4.28 -3.51
N ILE A 94 14.43 -3.42 -2.87
CA ILE A 94 15.10 -2.28 -3.49
C ILE A 94 16.46 -2.75 -4.04
N LYS A 95 16.65 -2.62 -5.36
CA LYS A 95 17.91 -2.89 -6.08
C LYS A 95 18.52 -1.60 -6.62
N GLN A 96 19.76 -1.63 -7.10
CA GLN A 96 20.47 -0.43 -7.58
C GLN A 96 19.71 0.34 -8.68
N ASP A 97 19.09 -0.34 -9.63
CA ASP A 97 18.45 0.24 -10.83
C ASP A 97 16.90 0.21 -10.77
N SER A 98 16.33 -0.43 -9.76
CA SER A 98 14.92 -0.81 -9.74
C SER A 98 14.42 -1.21 -8.36
N THR A 99 13.11 -1.33 -8.22
CA THR A 99 12.47 -1.96 -7.05
C THR A 99 11.58 -3.10 -7.52
N HIS A 100 11.74 -4.27 -6.93
CA HIS A 100 10.82 -5.39 -7.11
C HIS A 100 9.63 -5.22 -6.16
N LEU A 101 8.43 -5.28 -6.71
CA LEU A 101 7.18 -5.21 -5.96
C LEU A 101 6.73 -6.64 -5.65
N ASN A 102 7.10 -7.17 -4.49
CA ASN A 102 6.72 -8.53 -4.09
C ASN A 102 5.42 -8.46 -3.27
N ILE A 103 4.40 -9.18 -3.72
CA ILE A 103 3.06 -9.16 -3.13
C ILE A 103 2.58 -10.59 -2.89
N SER A 104 2.14 -10.87 -1.66
CA SER A 104 1.41 -12.09 -1.33
C SER A 104 -0.06 -11.76 -1.13
N LEU A 105 -0.93 -12.68 -1.55
CA LEU A 105 -2.37 -12.53 -1.44
C LEU A 105 -2.97 -13.83 -0.92
N HIS A 106 -3.52 -13.79 0.29
CA HIS A 106 -4.20 -14.91 0.91
C HIS A 106 -5.69 -14.59 1.11
N GLY A 107 -6.49 -15.64 1.13
CA GLY A 107 -7.91 -15.59 1.45
C GLY A 107 -8.21 -16.20 2.81
N GLU A 108 -9.39 -16.80 2.89
CA GLU A 108 -9.90 -17.45 4.10
C GLU A 108 -9.00 -18.62 4.54
N GLN A 109 -8.78 -18.74 5.85
CA GLN A 109 -7.86 -19.73 6.43
C GLN A 109 -6.43 -19.63 5.89
N ASP A 110 -5.98 -18.40 5.56
CA ASP A 110 -4.64 -18.11 5.05
C ASP A 110 -4.28 -18.83 3.73
N LYS A 111 -5.29 -19.21 2.95
CA LYS A 111 -5.07 -19.92 1.68
C LYS A 111 -4.53 -18.97 0.62
N ALA A 112 -3.39 -19.29 0.03
CA ALA A 112 -2.83 -18.55 -1.09
C ALA A 112 -3.81 -18.48 -2.28
N ILE A 113 -3.96 -17.27 -2.82
CA ILE A 113 -4.73 -17.01 -4.03
C ILE A 113 -3.71 -16.69 -5.12
N THR A 114 -3.67 -17.51 -6.17
CA THR A 114 -2.65 -17.45 -7.22
C THR A 114 -3.23 -17.06 -8.58
N ASP A 115 -4.57 -16.94 -8.67
CA ASP A 115 -5.32 -16.68 -9.90
C ASP A 115 -5.98 -15.28 -9.94
N ALA A 116 -5.62 -14.39 -9.00
CA ALA A 116 -6.07 -13.00 -9.00
C ALA A 116 -5.38 -12.14 -10.08
N LYS A 117 -6.05 -11.06 -10.49
CA LYS A 117 -5.46 -10.02 -11.35
C LYS A 117 -5.05 -8.84 -10.50
N LEU A 118 -3.76 -8.52 -10.49
CA LEU A 118 -3.20 -7.39 -9.74
C LEU A 118 -2.65 -6.34 -10.70
N THR A 119 -2.97 -5.08 -10.42
CA THR A 119 -2.37 -3.90 -11.05
C THR A 119 -1.84 -2.97 -9.97
N ALA A 120 -0.58 -2.56 -10.08
CA ALA A 120 0.02 -1.56 -9.20
C ALA A 120 -0.01 -0.19 -9.88
N GLN A 121 -0.68 0.78 -9.25
CA GLN A 121 -0.53 2.19 -9.57
C GLN A 121 0.48 2.80 -8.60
N VAL A 122 1.61 3.27 -9.13
CA VAL A 122 2.73 3.78 -8.34
C VAL A 122 2.89 5.26 -8.61
N GLN A 123 2.74 6.08 -7.58
CA GLN A 123 3.16 7.47 -7.61
C GLN A 123 4.63 7.56 -7.16
N LEU A 124 5.46 8.13 -8.02
CA LEU A 124 6.88 8.37 -7.79
C LEU A 124 7.09 9.60 -6.88
N PRO A 125 8.29 9.79 -6.32
CA PRO A 125 8.60 10.95 -5.48
C PRO A 125 8.38 12.31 -6.16
N ASP A 126 8.48 12.37 -7.48
CA ASP A 126 8.22 13.57 -8.29
C ASP A 126 6.72 13.81 -8.55
N GLY A 127 5.85 12.94 -8.03
CA GLY A 127 4.40 12.99 -8.21
C GLY A 127 3.90 12.33 -9.49
N SER A 128 4.78 11.89 -10.40
CA SER A 128 4.40 11.19 -11.62
C SER A 128 3.85 9.79 -11.31
N ASN A 129 2.95 9.29 -12.16
CA ASN A 129 2.31 7.99 -11.96
C ASN A 129 2.83 6.97 -12.99
N LYS A 130 3.08 5.74 -12.53
CA LYS A 130 3.31 4.54 -13.36
C LYS A 130 2.25 3.49 -13.05
N THR A 131 1.84 2.75 -14.07
CA THR A 131 0.95 1.59 -13.91
C THR A 131 1.69 0.34 -14.34
N LEU A 132 1.69 -0.67 -13.49
CA LEU A 132 2.35 -1.96 -13.71
C LEU A 132 1.34 -3.08 -13.56
N GLN A 133 1.36 -4.03 -14.49
CA GLN A 133 0.72 -5.33 -14.26
C GLN A 133 1.59 -6.14 -13.32
N VAL A 134 0.97 -6.84 -12.37
CA VAL A 134 1.68 -7.66 -11.40
C VAL A 134 1.23 -9.11 -11.57
N PRO A 135 1.84 -9.88 -12.49
CA PRO A 135 1.51 -11.28 -12.69
C PRO A 135 1.94 -12.14 -11.49
N TYR A 136 1.27 -13.29 -11.32
CA TYR A 136 1.74 -14.32 -10.41
C TYR A 136 2.97 -15.02 -11.00
N ASN A 137 4.06 -15.06 -10.26
CA ASN A 137 5.24 -15.84 -10.59
C ASN A 137 5.15 -17.20 -9.90
N THR A 138 5.11 -18.27 -10.70
CA THR A 138 4.97 -19.65 -10.22
C THR A 138 6.23 -20.18 -9.53
N GLU A 139 7.41 -19.71 -9.92
CA GLU A 139 8.69 -20.10 -9.33
C GLU A 139 8.87 -19.45 -7.96
N GLU A 140 8.60 -18.16 -7.86
CA GLU A 140 8.71 -17.38 -6.62
C GLU A 140 7.49 -17.56 -5.69
N LYS A 141 6.40 -18.16 -6.18
CA LYS A 141 5.12 -18.36 -5.48
C LYS A 141 4.51 -17.06 -4.92
N GLN A 142 4.66 -15.98 -5.65
CA GLN A 142 4.15 -14.65 -5.27
C GLN A 142 3.85 -13.82 -6.51
N TYR A 143 3.11 -12.73 -6.33
CA TYR A 143 2.95 -11.72 -7.36
C TYR A 143 4.17 -10.81 -7.39
N THR A 144 4.74 -10.58 -8.57
CA THR A 144 5.95 -9.76 -8.71
C THR A 144 5.88 -8.86 -9.92
N ALA A 145 6.42 -7.65 -9.78
CA ALA A 145 6.63 -6.70 -10.87
C ALA A 145 7.89 -5.88 -10.65
N LYS A 146 8.61 -5.58 -11.72
CA LYS A 146 9.78 -4.68 -11.69
C LYS A 146 9.35 -3.24 -11.94
N LEU A 147 9.63 -2.35 -10.99
CA LEU A 147 9.51 -0.89 -11.15
C LEU A 147 10.89 -0.32 -11.53
N PRO A 148 11.12 0.11 -12.78
CA PRO A 148 12.37 0.75 -13.19
C PRO A 148 12.38 2.22 -12.75
N ALA A 149 12.73 2.47 -11.49
CA ALA A 149 12.85 3.80 -10.91
C ALA A 149 13.98 3.84 -9.88
N THR A 150 14.76 4.91 -9.92
CA THR A 150 15.93 5.10 -9.04
C THR A 150 15.81 6.30 -8.12
N ALA A 151 14.80 7.16 -8.32
CA ALA A 151 14.61 8.37 -7.53
C ALA A 151 14.47 8.04 -6.04
N THR A 152 15.26 8.71 -5.21
CA THR A 152 15.15 8.62 -3.74
C THR A 152 13.92 9.39 -3.27
N GLY A 153 13.22 8.87 -2.26
CA GLY A 153 12.05 9.51 -1.69
C GLY A 153 10.90 8.53 -1.43
N GLU A 154 9.73 9.09 -1.11
CA GLU A 154 8.53 8.31 -0.83
C GLU A 154 7.80 7.94 -2.12
N TYR A 155 7.50 6.65 -2.26
CA TYR A 155 6.65 6.09 -3.29
C TYR A 155 5.32 5.72 -2.66
N LYS A 156 4.21 6.09 -3.31
CA LYS A 156 2.86 5.68 -2.89
C LYS A 156 2.33 4.66 -3.88
N ILE A 157 1.76 3.57 -3.40
CA ILE A 157 1.27 2.48 -4.24
C ILE A 157 -0.19 2.21 -3.93
N VAL A 158 -0.99 2.06 -4.98
CA VAL A 158 -2.30 1.43 -4.92
C VAL A 158 -2.24 0.09 -5.66
N ILE A 159 -2.35 -1.02 -4.93
CA ILE A 159 -2.52 -2.35 -5.52
C ILE A 159 -4.01 -2.58 -5.73
N GLN A 160 -4.44 -2.62 -6.97
CA GLN A 160 -5.79 -2.96 -7.37
C GLN A 160 -5.88 -4.47 -7.57
N THR A 161 -6.73 -5.13 -6.79
CA THR A 161 -6.85 -6.57 -6.78
C THR A 161 -8.24 -6.98 -7.26
N ASP A 162 -8.29 -7.91 -8.22
CA ASP A 162 -9.51 -8.57 -8.66
C ASP A 162 -9.39 -10.08 -8.45
N VAL A 163 -10.17 -10.60 -7.51
CA VAL A 163 -10.31 -12.03 -7.23
C VAL A 163 -11.66 -12.50 -7.76
N LYS A 164 -11.67 -13.06 -8.97
CA LYS A 164 -12.89 -13.63 -9.60
C LYS A 164 -14.07 -12.64 -9.63
N GLY A 165 -13.78 -11.38 -9.98
CA GLY A 165 -14.74 -10.28 -10.05
C GLY A 165 -14.93 -9.51 -8.74
N LYS A 166 -14.40 -9.99 -7.61
CA LYS A 166 -14.40 -9.25 -6.34
C LYS A 166 -13.20 -8.32 -6.30
N LYS A 167 -13.46 -7.03 -6.23
CA LYS A 167 -12.44 -5.99 -6.30
C LYS A 167 -12.21 -5.34 -4.94
N PHE A 168 -10.94 -5.14 -4.60
CA PHE A 168 -10.52 -4.33 -3.46
C PHE A 168 -9.16 -3.71 -3.76
N ASN A 169 -8.83 -2.65 -3.04
CA ASN A 169 -7.57 -1.93 -3.22
C ASN A 169 -6.76 -1.96 -1.94
N GLY A 170 -5.47 -2.19 -2.09
CA GLY A 170 -4.48 -1.93 -1.07
C GLY A 170 -3.70 -0.66 -1.30
N ARG A 171 -3.40 0.05 -0.21
CA ARG A 171 -2.60 1.28 -0.26
C ARG A 171 -1.38 1.10 0.61
N PHE A 172 -0.22 1.33 0.02
CA PHE A 172 1.08 1.14 0.67
C PHE A 172 1.99 2.33 0.37
N THR A 173 3.02 2.48 1.18
CA THR A 173 4.07 3.48 0.93
C THR A 173 5.42 2.85 1.24
N PHE A 174 6.43 3.13 0.44
CA PHE A 174 7.81 2.78 0.79
C PHE A 174 8.76 3.92 0.45
N LYS A 175 9.90 3.96 1.14
CA LYS A 175 10.97 4.89 0.82
C LYS A 175 12.07 4.14 0.10
N ARG A 176 12.59 4.75 -0.95
CA ARG A 176 13.84 4.37 -1.60
C ARG A 176 14.90 5.40 -1.28
#